data_AF-K2C417-F1
#
_entry.id   AF-K2C417-F1
#
_cell.length_a   1.000
_cell.length_b   1.000
_cell.length_c   1.000
_cell.angle_alpha   90.00
_cell.angle_beta   90.00
_cell.angle_gamma   90.00
#
_symmetry.space_group_name_H-M   'P 1'
#
loop_
_entity.id
_entity.type
_entity.pdbx_description
1 polymer ?
#
loop_
_entity_poly.entity_id
_entity_poly.type
_entity_poly.pdbx_seq_one_letter_code
_entity_poly.pdbx_strand_id
1 'polypeptide(L)'
;GRYRQFYQLDLEVIGEGQPIIDAELIAIGYFLFRDLKLDVIAHINSIGDEQCRPQYIQVLQEYFKARKKNLCENCKLRLAKNTLRLLDCKEPVCQEIAQDAPQIVDHLCDPCRDHFVKVLEHLDETEIPYTLNSKIVRGLDYYTRTAWEFFPVVQGEEQTQAQSAIAGGGRYDALLQQLGATQPVAASGFAAGIERIILAMKAKNIVLPSLYTPDVFLAQLGASAQKHSISLMERLRQAGFKVWGNLVKESLSAQLKVANKLGVRFTVIFGQKELIDGTIIIRDMDSGSQEIVDIKKLEKELTKRIEKAPSGKGPREVGAYDALAANIEEIPQGYGNNSQNQSGAVTTTATTTATTTTTEPEQPELPITKTAKA
;
A
#
# COMPACT_ATOMS: atom_id res chain seq x y z
N GLY A 1 6.38 -3.68 -9.32
CA GLY A 1 6.84 -3.59 -7.91
C GLY A 1 8.16 -2.85 -7.69
N ARG A 2 8.75 -2.19 -8.70
CA ARG A 2 9.86 -1.24 -8.52
C ARG A 2 9.47 0.04 -9.26
N TYR A 3 8.99 1.01 -8.52
CA TYR A 3 8.50 2.27 -9.07
C TYR A 3 9.41 3.40 -8.60
N ARG A 4 9.47 4.49 -9.37
CA ARG A 4 10.18 5.72 -8.95
C ARG A 4 9.44 6.46 -7.85
N GLN A 5 8.11 6.28 -7.79
CA GLN A 5 7.23 6.71 -6.72
C GLN A 5 6.39 5.51 -6.29
N PHE A 6 6.31 5.24 -4.99
CA PHE A 6 5.57 4.13 -4.41
C PHE A 6 5.06 4.51 -3.02
N TYR A 7 4.13 3.73 -2.48
CA TYR A 7 3.58 3.91 -1.15
C TYR A 7 4.06 2.82 -0.20
N GLN A 8 4.35 3.20 1.03
CA GLN A 8 4.70 2.27 2.10
C GLN A 8 3.95 2.63 3.39
N LEU A 9 3.72 1.59 4.18
CA LEU A 9 3.33 1.71 5.58
C LEU A 9 4.58 1.47 6.41
N ASP A 10 4.81 2.34 7.38
CA ASP A 10 5.96 2.30 8.28
C ASP A 10 5.49 2.27 9.72
N LEU A 11 6.15 1.47 10.56
CA LEU A 11 5.95 1.44 11.99
C LEU A 11 7.31 1.43 12.68
N GLU A 12 7.53 2.38 13.59
CA GLU A 12 8.80 2.58 14.28
C GLU A 12 8.59 2.63 15.80
N VAL A 13 9.47 1.97 16.54
CA VAL A 13 9.57 2.05 18.00
C VAL A 13 10.96 2.61 18.32
N ILE A 14 10.98 3.77 18.98
CA ILE A 14 12.20 4.52 19.29
C ILE A 14 12.30 4.69 20.81
N GLY A 15 13.48 4.45 21.35
CA GLY A 15 13.78 4.54 22.78
C GLY A 15 13.77 3.20 23.51
N GLU A 16 13.38 2.10 22.85
CA GLU A 16 13.25 0.79 23.48
C GLU A 16 14.21 -0.27 22.92
N GLY A 17 15.05 -0.82 23.81
CA GLY A 17 16.12 -1.76 23.49
C GLY A 17 15.81 -3.24 23.74
N GLN A 18 14.63 -3.54 24.29
CA GLN A 18 14.27 -4.91 24.67
C GLN A 18 13.95 -5.76 23.43
N PRO A 19 14.38 -7.04 23.39
CA PRO A 19 14.15 -7.95 22.25
C PRO A 19 12.66 -8.23 21.99
N ILE A 20 11.81 -8.10 23.00
CA ILE A 20 10.36 -8.24 22.84
C ILE A 20 9.78 -7.25 21.83
N ILE A 21 10.38 -6.06 21.67
CA ILE A 21 9.95 -5.07 20.68
C ILE A 21 10.16 -5.59 19.25
N ASP A 22 11.29 -6.24 19.00
CA ASP A 22 11.60 -6.82 17.69
C ASP A 22 10.58 -7.93 17.35
N ALA A 23 10.25 -8.78 18.34
CA ALA A 23 9.24 -9.83 18.20
C ALA A 23 7.83 -9.25 18.01
N GLU A 24 7.46 -8.20 18.77
CA GLU A 24 6.18 -7.50 18.64
C GLU A 24 6.00 -6.90 17.24
N LEU A 25 7.04 -6.26 16.68
CA LEU A 25 7.00 -5.70 15.33
C LEU A 25 6.81 -6.78 14.26
N ILE A 26 7.46 -7.93 14.41
CA ILE A 26 7.25 -9.09 13.54
C ILE A 26 5.81 -9.60 13.68
N ALA A 27 5.29 -9.69 14.91
CA ALA A 27 3.93 -10.13 15.18
C ALA A 27 2.88 -9.20 14.57
N ILE A 28 3.02 -7.88 14.75
CA ILE A 28 2.14 -6.88 14.13
C ILE A 28 2.14 -7.05 12.61
N GLY A 29 3.31 -7.17 11.99
CA GLY A 29 3.41 -7.39 10.55
C GLY A 29 2.75 -8.70 10.11
N TYR A 30 2.95 -9.79 10.85
CA TYR A 30 2.34 -11.09 10.56
C TYR A 30 0.81 -11.05 10.65
N PHE A 31 0.25 -10.49 11.73
CA PHE A 31 -1.20 -10.39 11.91
C PHE A 31 -1.85 -9.42 10.92
N LEU A 32 -1.16 -8.34 10.54
CA LEU A 32 -1.59 -7.46 9.45
C LEU A 32 -1.81 -8.25 8.15
N PHE A 33 -0.86 -9.13 7.78
CA PHE A 33 -1.01 -9.95 6.58
C PHE A 33 -2.08 -11.03 6.73
N ARG A 34 -2.24 -11.62 7.92
CA ARG A 34 -3.33 -12.56 8.23
C ARG A 34 -4.70 -11.89 8.05
N ASP A 35 -4.88 -10.65 8.52
CA ASP A 35 -6.13 -9.89 8.36
C ASP A 35 -6.43 -9.58 6.88
N LEU A 36 -5.38 -9.37 6.08
CA LEU A 36 -5.47 -9.28 4.62
C LEU A 36 -5.68 -10.63 3.92
N LYS A 37 -5.78 -11.73 4.69
CA LYS A 37 -5.89 -13.12 4.19
C LYS A 37 -4.71 -13.54 3.32
N LEU A 38 -3.56 -12.92 3.53
CA LEU A 38 -2.33 -13.16 2.79
C LEU A 38 -1.38 -13.98 3.64
N ASP A 39 -1.24 -15.28 3.36
CA ASP A 39 -0.26 -16.09 4.11
C ASP A 39 1.17 -15.67 3.79
N VAL A 40 1.96 -15.47 4.83
CA VAL A 40 3.36 -15.07 4.78
C VAL A 40 4.21 -15.90 5.74
N ILE A 41 5.51 -15.96 5.48
CA ILE A 41 6.52 -16.49 6.38
C ILE A 41 7.56 -15.40 6.69
N ALA A 42 7.97 -15.29 7.95
CA ALA A 42 9.06 -14.41 8.34
C ALA A 42 10.40 -15.08 8.05
N HIS A 43 11.30 -14.40 7.36
CA HIS A 43 12.71 -14.79 7.33
C HIS A 43 13.47 -13.85 8.26
N ILE A 44 14.24 -14.41 9.19
CA ILE A 44 14.82 -13.68 10.30
C ILE A 44 16.33 -13.93 10.38
N ASN A 45 17.07 -12.91 10.77
CA ASN A 45 18.51 -12.95 11.01
C ASN A 45 18.90 -11.98 12.14
N SER A 46 20.13 -12.11 12.64
CA SER A 46 20.82 -11.05 13.37
C SER A 46 22.06 -10.63 12.60
N ILE A 47 22.23 -9.34 12.34
CA ILE A 47 23.39 -8.78 11.67
C ILE A 47 24.44 -8.22 12.63
N GLY A 48 24.32 -8.55 13.92
CA GLY A 48 25.25 -8.12 14.97
C GLY A 48 25.29 -6.60 15.18
N ASP A 49 26.24 -6.15 15.97
CA ASP A 49 26.46 -4.73 16.30
C ASP A 49 27.86 -4.26 15.87
N GLU A 50 28.24 -3.07 16.31
CA GLU A 50 29.55 -2.47 16.03
C GLU A 50 30.74 -3.26 16.60
N GLN A 51 30.51 -4.16 17.56
CA GLN A 51 31.58 -4.95 18.19
C GLN A 51 31.87 -6.21 17.35
N CYS A 52 30.84 -6.97 16.99
CA CYS A 52 31.03 -8.25 16.33
C CYS A 52 31.00 -8.19 14.79
N ARG A 53 30.25 -7.24 14.21
CA ARG A 53 30.13 -7.13 12.74
C ARG A 53 31.46 -6.85 12.03
N PRO A 54 32.36 -5.98 12.52
CA PRO A 54 33.64 -5.74 11.83
C PRO A 54 34.51 -7.00 11.73
N GLN A 55 34.52 -7.82 12.78
CA GLN A 55 35.26 -9.09 12.80
C GLN A 55 34.67 -10.08 11.78
N TYR A 56 33.35 -10.21 11.75
CA TYR A 56 32.68 -11.04 10.75
C TYR A 56 32.92 -10.55 9.32
N ILE A 57 32.94 -9.24 9.08
CA ILE A 57 33.25 -8.68 7.76
C ILE A 57 34.64 -9.12 7.30
N GLN A 58 35.64 -9.19 8.19
CA GLN A 58 36.99 -9.67 7.84
C GLN A 58 36.96 -11.13 7.40
N VAL A 59 36.29 -11.99 8.18
CA VAL A 59 36.09 -13.41 7.84
C VAL A 59 35.40 -13.55 6.47
N LEU A 60 34.36 -12.78 6.23
CA LEU A 60 33.60 -12.80 4.98
C LEU A 60 34.44 -12.27 3.80
N GLN A 61 35.29 -11.26 4.03
CA GLN A 61 36.21 -10.74 3.02
C GLN A 61 37.23 -11.79 2.63
N GLU A 62 37.82 -12.50 3.58
CA GLU A 62 38.77 -13.58 3.29
C GLU A 62 38.11 -14.70 2.47
N TYR A 63 36.91 -15.11 2.88
CA TYR A 63 36.10 -16.09 2.15
C TYR A 63 35.89 -15.70 0.68
N PHE A 64 35.45 -14.47 0.42
CA PHE A 64 35.17 -14.01 -0.95
C PHE A 64 36.42 -13.63 -1.74
N LYS A 65 37.51 -13.20 -1.08
CA LYS A 65 38.81 -12.94 -1.75
C LYS A 65 39.35 -14.21 -2.41
N ALA A 66 39.26 -15.35 -1.72
CA ALA A 66 39.67 -16.65 -2.27
C ALA A 66 38.88 -17.04 -3.54
N ARG A 67 37.63 -16.54 -3.66
CA ARG A 67 36.70 -16.85 -4.75
C ARG A 67 36.50 -15.69 -5.73
N LYS A 68 37.31 -14.62 -5.62
CA LYS A 68 37.10 -13.35 -6.34
C LYS A 68 36.99 -13.50 -7.86
N LYS A 69 37.70 -14.46 -8.46
CA LYS A 69 37.68 -14.70 -9.91
C LYS A 69 36.28 -15.10 -10.41
N ASN A 70 35.50 -15.78 -9.58
CA ASN A 70 34.18 -16.32 -9.94
C ASN A 70 33.04 -15.36 -9.56
N LEU A 71 33.33 -14.26 -8.87
CA LEU A 71 32.32 -13.26 -8.54
C LEU A 71 31.91 -12.46 -9.77
N CYS A 72 30.66 -11.98 -9.80
CA CYS A 72 30.23 -11.00 -10.80
C CYS A 72 30.95 -9.66 -10.59
N GLU A 73 30.99 -8.81 -11.63
CA GLU A 73 31.71 -7.53 -11.59
C GLU A 73 31.26 -6.62 -10.44
N ASN A 74 29.95 -6.57 -10.17
CA ASN A 74 29.42 -5.80 -9.04
C ASN A 74 29.92 -6.32 -7.69
N CYS A 75 29.99 -7.64 -7.51
CA CYS A 75 30.49 -8.24 -6.27
C CYS A 75 32.01 -8.06 -6.11
N LYS A 76 32.78 -8.08 -7.21
CA LYS A 76 34.21 -7.74 -7.19
C LYS A 76 34.45 -6.31 -6.67
N LEU A 77 33.60 -5.36 -7.07
CA LEU A 77 33.65 -3.98 -6.59
C LEU A 77 33.20 -3.84 -5.14
N ARG A 78 32.11 -4.53 -4.76
CA ARG A 78 31.55 -4.49 -3.39
C ARG A 78 32.45 -5.15 -2.36
N LEU A 79 33.28 -6.11 -2.74
CA LEU A 79 34.16 -6.85 -1.82
C LEU A 79 35.01 -5.95 -0.92
N ALA A 80 35.43 -4.77 -1.40
CA ALA A 80 36.21 -3.82 -0.62
C ALA A 80 35.37 -2.75 0.10
N LYS A 81 34.14 -2.48 -0.36
CA LYS A 81 33.30 -1.36 0.12
C LYS A 81 32.15 -1.80 1.01
N ASN A 82 31.48 -2.89 0.65
CA ASN A 82 30.31 -3.40 1.36
C ASN A 82 30.21 -4.92 1.16
N THR A 83 31.05 -5.67 1.88
CA THR A 83 31.19 -7.13 1.75
C THR A 83 29.88 -7.87 2.04
N LEU A 84 29.06 -7.37 2.96
CA LEU A 84 27.78 -8.00 3.31
C LEU A 84 26.86 -8.12 2.09
N ARG A 85 26.88 -7.16 1.18
CA ARG A 85 26.10 -7.14 -0.09
C ARG A 85 26.51 -8.16 -1.14
N LEU A 86 27.45 -9.04 -0.82
CA LEU A 86 27.71 -10.22 -1.64
C LEU A 86 26.71 -11.34 -1.29
N LEU A 87 26.19 -11.36 -0.05
CA LEU A 87 25.23 -12.36 0.42
C LEU A 87 23.83 -12.18 -0.19
N ASP A 88 23.46 -10.94 -0.57
CA ASP A 88 22.17 -10.61 -1.20
C ASP A 88 22.21 -10.53 -2.74
N CYS A 89 23.33 -10.94 -3.35
CA CYS A 89 23.50 -10.88 -4.81
C CYS A 89 22.45 -11.73 -5.53
N LYS A 90 22.00 -11.26 -6.70
CA LYS A 90 21.01 -11.95 -7.54
C LYS A 90 21.61 -12.72 -8.71
N GLU A 91 22.92 -12.63 -8.92
CA GLU A 91 23.63 -13.38 -9.94
C GLU A 91 23.80 -14.84 -9.50
N PRO A 92 23.39 -15.85 -10.32
CA PRO A 92 23.40 -17.26 -9.92
C PRO A 92 24.75 -17.75 -9.37
N VAL A 93 25.86 -17.39 -10.03
CA VAL A 93 27.21 -17.78 -9.60
C VAL A 93 27.55 -17.22 -8.21
N CYS A 94 27.13 -15.98 -7.93
CA CYS A 94 27.35 -15.38 -6.61
C CYS A 94 26.43 -16.01 -5.56
N GLN A 95 25.21 -16.42 -5.92
CA GLN A 95 24.29 -17.09 -5.02
C GLN A 95 24.78 -18.45 -4.57
N GLU A 96 25.34 -19.24 -5.51
CA GLU A 96 25.99 -20.52 -5.23
C GLU A 96 27.17 -20.32 -4.27
N ILE A 97 28.07 -19.39 -4.58
CA ILE A 97 29.21 -19.06 -3.69
C ILE A 97 28.74 -18.58 -2.31
N ALA A 98 27.64 -17.84 -2.24
CA ALA A 98 27.09 -17.34 -0.97
C ALA A 98 26.37 -18.41 -0.14
N GLN A 99 26.10 -19.61 -0.67
CA GLN A 99 25.54 -20.71 0.13
C GLN A 99 26.52 -21.23 1.17
N ASP A 100 27.80 -21.34 0.80
CA ASP A 100 28.86 -21.83 1.69
C ASP A 100 29.57 -20.71 2.49
N ALA A 101 29.03 -19.49 2.44
CA ALA A 101 29.61 -18.37 3.17
C ALA A 101 29.46 -18.57 4.69
N PRO A 102 30.48 -18.19 5.50
CA PRO A 102 30.38 -18.17 6.96
C PRO A 102 29.13 -17.39 7.39
N GLN A 103 28.42 -17.88 8.39
CA GLN A 103 27.16 -17.25 8.82
C GLN A 103 27.41 -16.30 9.99
N ILE A 104 26.84 -15.09 9.91
CA ILE A 104 27.04 -14.08 10.95
C ILE A 104 26.58 -14.53 12.34
N VAL A 105 25.59 -15.43 12.42
CA VAL A 105 25.06 -15.97 13.68
C VAL A 105 26.13 -16.69 14.50
N ASP A 106 27.12 -17.30 13.86
CA ASP A 106 28.24 -17.98 14.50
C ASP A 106 29.29 -17.00 15.06
N HIS A 107 29.22 -15.74 14.62
CA HIS A 107 30.18 -14.69 14.93
C HIS A 107 29.58 -13.55 15.77
N LEU A 108 28.38 -13.74 16.35
CA LEU A 108 27.76 -12.77 17.25
C LEU A 108 28.52 -12.70 18.59
N CYS A 109 28.71 -11.48 19.09
CA CYS A 109 29.08 -11.27 20.50
C CYS A 109 27.94 -11.71 21.43
N ASP A 110 28.26 -11.99 22.70
CA ASP A 110 27.29 -12.50 23.68
C ASP A 110 26.03 -11.62 23.79
N PRO A 111 26.11 -10.27 23.86
CA PRO A 111 24.91 -9.43 23.91
C PRO A 111 24.02 -9.55 22.67
N CYS A 112 24.60 -9.68 21.48
CA CYS A 112 23.83 -9.85 20.24
C CYS A 112 23.22 -11.25 20.14
N ARG A 113 23.93 -12.28 20.62
CA ARG A 113 23.44 -13.65 20.69
C ARG A 113 22.26 -13.75 21.67
N ASP A 114 22.42 -13.23 22.88
CA ASP A 114 21.38 -13.24 23.92
C ASP A 114 20.13 -12.48 23.47
N HIS A 115 20.32 -11.32 22.82
CA HIS A 115 19.21 -10.56 22.26
C HIS A 115 18.47 -11.37 21.19
N PHE A 116 19.21 -11.98 20.25
CA PHE A 116 18.61 -12.76 19.17
C PHE A 116 17.87 -14.00 19.68
N VAL A 117 18.44 -14.75 20.62
CA VAL A 117 17.78 -15.91 21.25
C VAL A 117 16.44 -15.50 21.87
N LYS A 118 16.41 -14.39 22.62
CA LYS A 118 15.15 -13.89 23.21
C LYS A 118 14.11 -13.49 22.17
N VAL A 119 14.53 -12.93 21.03
CA VAL A 119 13.60 -12.65 19.91
C VAL A 119 12.97 -13.95 19.42
N LEU A 120 13.77 -15.01 19.23
CA LEU A 120 13.27 -16.32 18.79
C LEU A 120 12.34 -16.95 19.83
N GLU A 121 12.70 -16.92 21.12
CA GLU A 121 11.86 -17.41 22.21
C GLU A 121 10.48 -16.71 22.23
N HIS A 122 10.45 -15.38 22.07
CA HIS A 122 9.19 -14.64 21.98
C HIS A 122 8.37 -15.02 20.75
N LEU A 123 9.00 -15.28 19.61
CA LEU A 123 8.30 -15.70 18.39
C LEU A 123 7.74 -17.12 18.51
N ASP A 124 8.49 -18.02 19.14
CA ASP A 124 8.05 -19.39 19.41
C ASP A 124 6.78 -19.40 20.28
N GLU A 125 6.71 -18.54 21.31
CA GLU A 125 5.52 -18.36 22.16
C GLU A 125 4.29 -17.81 21.40
N THR A 126 4.51 -17.08 20.29
CA THR A 126 3.43 -16.54 19.46
C THR A 126 2.96 -17.48 18.35
N GLU A 127 3.58 -18.66 18.20
CA GLU A 127 3.35 -19.62 17.12
C GLU A 127 3.48 -19.01 15.71
N ILE A 128 4.29 -17.95 15.56
CA ILE A 128 4.51 -17.30 14.26
C ILE A 128 5.52 -18.12 13.45
N PRO A 129 5.18 -18.54 12.22
CA PRO A 129 6.11 -19.28 11.38
C PRO A 129 7.26 -18.38 10.92
N TYR A 130 8.50 -18.81 11.20
CA TYR A 130 9.70 -18.16 10.71
C TYR A 130 10.76 -19.16 10.24
N THR A 131 11.68 -18.65 9.42
CA THR A 131 12.88 -19.36 8.94
C THR A 131 14.11 -18.50 9.21
N LEU A 132 15.19 -19.11 9.72
CA LEU A 132 16.47 -18.43 9.84
C LEU A 132 17.12 -18.25 8.46
N ASN A 133 17.50 -17.01 8.14
CA ASN A 133 18.10 -16.67 6.86
C ASN A 133 19.31 -15.75 7.05
N SER A 134 20.48 -16.36 7.18
CA SER A 134 21.78 -15.67 7.36
C SER A 134 22.16 -14.72 6.21
N LYS A 135 21.46 -14.78 5.07
CA LYS A 135 21.68 -13.91 3.90
C LYS A 135 20.94 -12.57 3.99
N ILE A 136 20.10 -12.35 5.01
CA ILE A 136 19.47 -11.05 5.24
C ILE A 136 20.52 -10.10 5.79
N VAL A 137 21.03 -9.22 4.92
CA VAL A 137 22.06 -8.22 5.22
C VAL A 137 21.59 -6.77 5.08
N ARG A 138 20.33 -6.60 4.65
CA ARG A 138 19.57 -5.36 4.45
C ARG A 138 20.18 -4.27 3.57
N GLY A 139 19.25 -3.43 3.10
CA GLY A 139 19.45 -2.37 2.12
C GLY A 139 20.22 -1.15 2.61
N LEU A 140 20.45 -1.03 3.92
CA LEU A 140 20.92 0.19 4.57
C LEU A 140 21.91 -0.20 5.67
N ASP A 141 23.07 0.44 5.69
CA ASP A 141 24.20 -0.03 6.51
C ASP A 141 24.01 0.31 8.01
N TYR A 142 22.96 1.06 8.36
CA TYR A 142 22.66 1.49 9.73
C TYR A 142 22.00 0.42 10.60
N TYR A 143 21.52 -0.69 10.04
CA TYR A 143 20.84 -1.73 10.83
C TYR A 143 21.82 -2.31 11.87
N THR A 144 21.30 -2.80 12.98
CA THR A 144 21.97 -3.52 14.09
C THR A 144 21.10 -4.69 14.53
N ARG A 145 21.72 -5.75 15.08
CA ARG A 145 21.02 -6.92 15.66
C ARG A 145 19.95 -7.48 14.71
N THR A 146 18.69 -7.60 15.13
CA THR A 146 17.61 -8.24 14.38
C THR A 146 17.38 -7.60 13.02
N ALA A 147 17.27 -8.43 11.98
CA ALA A 147 16.84 -8.05 10.64
C ALA A 147 15.89 -9.12 10.09
N TRP A 148 14.79 -8.70 9.48
CA TRP A 148 13.77 -9.66 9.03
C TRP A 148 12.97 -9.18 7.82
N GLU A 149 12.43 -10.12 7.05
CA GLU A 149 11.64 -9.88 5.84
C GLU A 149 10.45 -10.83 5.78
N PHE A 150 9.30 -10.35 5.31
CA PHE A 150 8.14 -11.20 5.02
C PHE A 150 8.08 -11.58 3.54
N PHE A 151 7.89 -12.87 3.30
CA PHE A 151 7.69 -13.44 1.98
C PHE A 151 6.29 -14.06 1.89
N PRO A 152 5.53 -13.84 0.80
CA PRO A 152 4.29 -14.56 0.56
C PRO A 152 4.53 -16.07 0.45
N VAL A 153 3.64 -16.87 1.04
CA VAL A 153 3.66 -18.33 0.85
C VAL A 153 2.93 -18.66 -0.46
N VAL A 154 3.58 -19.37 -1.38
CA VAL A 154 2.95 -19.89 -2.61
C VAL A 154 2.77 -21.40 -2.50
N GLN A 155 1.57 -21.88 -2.84
CA GLN A 155 1.27 -23.31 -2.85
C GLN A 155 1.81 -23.95 -4.14
N GLY A 156 2.50 -25.08 -4.03
CA GLY A 156 2.88 -25.93 -5.16
C GLY A 156 4.24 -25.65 -5.80
N GLU A 157 5.01 -24.68 -5.31
CA GLU A 157 6.39 -24.45 -5.72
C GLU A 157 7.31 -24.65 -4.51
N GLU A 158 8.48 -25.25 -4.71
CA GLU A 158 9.56 -25.16 -3.73
C GLU A 158 9.77 -23.67 -3.40
N GLN A 159 10.04 -23.34 -2.13
CA GLN A 159 10.35 -21.99 -1.64
C GLN A 159 11.65 -21.39 -2.26
N THR A 160 12.10 -21.92 -3.39
CA THR A 160 13.34 -21.66 -4.10
C THR A 160 13.18 -20.64 -5.23
N GLN A 161 11.97 -20.32 -5.68
CA GLN A 161 11.78 -19.17 -6.57
C GLN A 161 11.82 -17.85 -5.79
N ALA A 162 12.63 -16.92 -6.27
CA ALA A 162 12.92 -15.61 -5.69
C ALA A 162 11.67 -14.72 -5.57
N GLN A 163 10.82 -15.04 -4.60
CA GLN A 163 9.73 -14.18 -4.13
C GLN A 163 10.37 -12.88 -3.63
N SER A 164 9.83 -11.73 -4.06
CA SER A 164 10.28 -10.46 -3.51
C SER A 164 9.63 -10.24 -2.16
N ALA A 165 10.41 -9.88 -1.15
CA ALA A 165 9.88 -9.48 0.16
C ALA A 165 8.81 -8.39 0.00
N ILE A 166 7.68 -8.57 0.68
CA ILE A 166 6.55 -7.61 0.66
C ILE A 166 6.63 -6.60 1.80
N ALA A 167 7.34 -6.96 2.87
CA ALA A 167 7.68 -6.10 3.98
C ALA A 167 9.01 -6.51 4.57
N GLY A 168 9.57 -5.64 5.38
CA GLY A 168 10.53 -6.06 6.36
C GLY A 168 10.91 -4.95 7.31
N GLY A 169 11.46 -5.37 8.45
CA GLY A 169 12.08 -4.49 9.42
C GLY A 169 13.44 -4.92 9.93
N GLY A 170 13.80 -4.31 11.04
CA GLY A 170 15.00 -4.60 11.80
C GLY A 170 15.30 -3.49 12.78
N ARG A 171 16.29 -3.75 13.63
CA ARG A 171 16.78 -2.82 14.63
C ARG A 171 17.90 -1.94 14.06
N TYR A 172 18.03 -0.70 14.50
CA TYR A 172 18.93 0.30 13.91
C TYR A 172 19.41 1.34 14.94
N ASP A 173 19.94 0.87 16.06
CA ASP A 173 20.23 1.69 17.25
C ASP A 173 21.24 2.84 17.00
N ALA A 174 22.06 2.73 15.94
CA ALA A 174 23.06 3.72 15.58
C ALA A 174 22.52 4.87 14.68
N LEU A 175 21.34 4.71 14.07
CA LEU A 175 20.86 5.65 13.06
C LEU A 175 20.69 7.07 13.61
N LEU A 176 20.07 7.21 14.78
CA LEU A 176 19.81 8.54 15.35
C LEU A 176 21.10 9.28 15.69
N GLN A 177 22.14 8.55 16.13
CA GLN A 177 23.46 9.13 16.36
C GLN A 177 24.11 9.61 15.05
N GLN A 178 23.99 8.83 13.97
CA GLN A 178 24.45 9.25 12.64
C GLN A 178 23.73 10.51 12.12
N LEU A 179 22.51 10.78 12.61
CA LEU A 179 21.71 11.96 12.29
C LEU A 179 21.93 13.14 13.27
N GLY A 180 22.83 13.01 14.25
CA GLY A 180 23.24 14.10 15.15
C GLY A 180 22.73 14.00 16.59
N ALA A 181 22.13 12.87 17.01
CA ALA A 181 21.88 12.62 18.42
C ALA A 181 23.20 12.47 19.21
N THR A 182 23.21 12.90 20.47
CA THR A 182 24.41 12.88 21.31
C THR A 182 24.83 11.48 21.76
N GLN A 183 23.90 10.52 21.76
CA GLN A 183 24.10 9.13 22.16
C GLN A 183 23.33 8.20 21.22
N PRO A 184 23.72 6.93 21.07
CA PRO A 184 22.90 5.91 20.42
C PRO A 184 21.52 5.81 21.07
N VAL A 185 20.48 5.65 20.26
CA VAL A 185 19.09 5.52 20.72
C VAL A 185 18.54 4.23 20.14
N ALA A 186 18.15 3.32 21.02
CA ALA A 186 17.61 2.05 20.59
C ALA A 186 16.37 2.27 19.71
N ALA A 187 16.34 1.64 18.54
CA ALA A 187 15.24 1.82 17.61
C ALA A 187 15.05 0.60 16.73
N SER A 188 13.81 0.24 16.46
CA SER A 188 13.45 -0.88 15.60
C SER A 188 12.12 -0.58 14.93
N GLY A 189 11.94 -1.10 13.73
CA GLY A 189 10.68 -0.95 13.01
C GLY A 189 10.72 -1.62 11.66
N PHE A 190 9.66 -1.40 10.88
CA PHE A 190 9.50 -2.03 9.58
C PHE A 190 8.74 -1.16 8.59
N ALA A 191 8.99 -1.44 7.31
CA ALA A 191 8.25 -0.88 6.20
C ALA A 191 7.60 -2.00 5.37
N ALA A 192 6.40 -1.74 4.87
CA ALA A 192 5.63 -2.65 4.05
C ALA A 192 5.16 -1.93 2.77
N GLY A 193 5.59 -2.42 1.59
CA GLY A 193 5.33 -1.75 0.32
C GLY A 193 3.93 -2.04 -0.19
N ILE A 194 3.05 -1.03 -0.20
CA ILE A 194 1.62 -1.20 -0.48
C ILE A 194 1.38 -1.84 -1.85
N GLU A 195 2.09 -1.42 -2.89
CA GLU A 195 1.92 -2.01 -4.22
C GLU A 195 2.38 -3.46 -4.28
N ARG A 196 3.42 -3.84 -3.52
CA ARG A 196 3.86 -5.24 -3.46
C ARG A 196 2.83 -6.12 -2.77
N ILE A 197 2.22 -5.62 -1.70
CA ILE A 197 1.13 -6.30 -1.00
C ILE A 197 -0.05 -6.50 -1.96
N ILE A 198 -0.49 -5.44 -2.64
CA ILE A 198 -1.59 -5.52 -3.63
C ILE A 198 -1.25 -6.53 -4.74
N LEU A 199 -0.02 -6.54 -5.25
CA LEU A 199 0.41 -7.51 -6.26
C LEU A 199 0.37 -8.96 -5.73
N ALA A 200 0.82 -9.18 -4.49
CA ALA A 200 0.76 -10.49 -3.85
C ALA A 200 -0.70 -10.94 -3.62
N MET A 201 -1.58 -10.03 -3.20
CA MET A 201 -3.00 -10.30 -3.03
C MET A 201 -3.68 -10.65 -4.36
N LYS A 202 -3.38 -9.90 -5.43
CA LYS A 202 -3.87 -10.20 -6.78
C LYS A 202 -3.40 -11.57 -7.27
N ALA A 203 -2.13 -11.92 -7.03
CA ALA A 203 -1.60 -13.23 -7.40
C ALA A 203 -2.32 -14.39 -6.68
N LYS A 204 -2.78 -14.17 -5.45
CA LYS A 204 -3.59 -15.13 -4.68
C LYS A 204 -5.09 -15.02 -4.91
N ASN A 205 -5.55 -14.15 -5.83
CA ASN A 205 -6.97 -13.87 -6.06
C ASN A 205 -7.74 -13.51 -4.76
N ILE A 206 -7.09 -12.79 -3.84
CA ILE A 206 -7.73 -12.34 -2.61
C ILE A 206 -8.74 -11.24 -2.95
N VAL A 207 -10.01 -11.51 -2.68
CA VAL A 207 -11.10 -10.55 -2.87
C VAL A 207 -11.34 -9.79 -1.56
N LEU A 208 -11.21 -8.47 -1.62
CA LEU A 208 -11.56 -7.57 -0.51
C LEU A 208 -13.04 -7.16 -0.61
N PRO A 209 -13.72 -6.98 0.54
CA PRO A 209 -15.07 -6.42 0.53
C PRO A 209 -15.06 -5.02 -0.09
N SER A 210 -16.10 -4.70 -0.87
CA SER A 210 -16.26 -3.36 -1.45
C SER A 210 -16.42 -2.33 -0.33
N LEU A 211 -15.49 -1.36 -0.28
CA LEU A 211 -15.50 -0.27 0.71
C LEU A 211 -16.65 0.74 0.47
N TYR A 212 -17.20 0.79 -0.74
CA TYR A 212 -18.20 1.78 -1.14
C TYR A 212 -19.33 1.14 -1.94
N THR A 213 -20.23 0.49 -1.23
CA THR A 213 -21.50 0.03 -1.80
C THR A 213 -22.58 1.01 -1.33
N PRO A 214 -23.27 1.72 -2.24
CA PRO A 214 -24.40 2.54 -1.85
C PRO A 214 -25.47 1.69 -1.16
N ASP A 215 -26.09 2.24 -0.12
CA ASP A 215 -27.22 1.59 0.56
C ASP A 215 -28.45 1.61 -0.37
N VAL A 216 -28.57 2.68 -1.16
CA VAL A 216 -29.74 2.96 -2.00
C VAL A 216 -29.30 3.49 -3.36
N PHE A 217 -29.94 2.98 -4.41
CA PHE A 217 -29.83 3.50 -5.76
C PHE A 217 -31.11 4.25 -6.12
N LEU A 218 -31.05 5.49 -6.61
CA LEU A 218 -32.20 6.19 -7.17
C LEU A 218 -32.25 5.99 -8.69
N ALA A 219 -33.33 5.36 -9.16
CA ALA A 219 -33.69 5.28 -10.56
C ALA A 219 -34.84 6.26 -10.86
N GLN A 220 -34.69 7.07 -11.90
CA GLN A 220 -35.67 8.10 -12.27
C GLN A 220 -36.32 7.83 -13.62
N LEU A 221 -37.57 8.26 -13.80
CA LEU A 221 -38.31 8.13 -15.05
C LEU A 221 -39.00 9.44 -15.45
N GLY A 222 -38.50 10.07 -16.51
CA GLY A 222 -39.06 11.27 -17.13
C GLY A 222 -38.56 12.58 -16.51
N ALA A 223 -38.63 13.65 -17.30
CA ALA A 223 -38.03 14.95 -16.96
C ALA A 223 -38.52 15.54 -15.61
N SER A 224 -39.80 15.35 -15.28
CA SER A 224 -40.35 15.82 -14.00
C SER A 224 -39.74 15.10 -12.81
N ALA A 225 -39.54 13.78 -12.89
CA ALA A 225 -38.91 13.01 -11.81
C ALA A 225 -37.41 13.30 -11.73
N GLN A 226 -36.74 13.41 -12.89
CA GLN A 226 -35.33 13.81 -12.97
C GLN A 226 -35.06 15.13 -12.24
N LYS A 227 -35.91 16.15 -12.46
CA LYS A 227 -35.80 17.48 -11.80
C LYS A 227 -35.84 17.38 -10.27
N HIS A 228 -36.63 16.47 -9.72
CA HIS A 228 -36.79 16.27 -8.27
C HIS A 228 -35.82 15.23 -7.69
N SER A 229 -35.09 14.50 -8.54
CA SER A 229 -34.24 13.38 -8.13
C SER A 229 -33.07 13.83 -7.24
N ILE A 230 -32.42 14.96 -7.55
CA ILE A 230 -31.32 15.49 -6.73
C ILE A 230 -31.79 15.82 -5.32
N SER A 231 -32.96 16.47 -5.20
CA SER A 231 -33.55 16.81 -3.90
C SER A 231 -33.88 15.56 -3.08
N LEU A 232 -34.42 14.53 -3.74
CA LEU A 232 -34.70 13.25 -3.08
C LEU A 232 -33.43 12.52 -2.63
N MET A 233 -32.38 12.52 -3.46
CA MET A 233 -31.08 11.94 -3.08
C MET A 233 -30.49 12.65 -1.86
N GLU A 234 -30.57 13.98 -1.83
CA GLU A 234 -30.03 14.77 -0.72
C GLU A 234 -30.81 14.55 0.57
N ARG A 235 -32.14 14.47 0.49
CA ARG A 235 -32.99 14.10 1.62
C ARG A 235 -32.60 12.75 2.23
N LEU A 236 -32.33 11.75 1.39
CA LEU A 236 -31.88 10.44 1.85
C LEU A 236 -30.46 10.48 2.44
N ARG A 237 -29.54 11.28 1.87
CA ARG A 237 -28.19 11.46 2.42
C ARG A 237 -28.21 12.13 3.79
N GLN A 238 -29.05 13.15 3.96
CA GLN A 238 -29.26 13.80 5.26
C GLN A 238 -29.84 12.84 6.31
N ALA A 239 -30.60 11.83 5.88
CA ALA A 239 -31.05 10.75 6.74
C ALA A 239 -29.99 9.66 7.01
N GLY A 240 -28.76 9.81 6.50
CA GLY A 240 -27.63 8.93 6.77
C GLY A 240 -27.38 7.84 5.72
N PHE A 241 -28.17 7.77 4.65
CA PHE A 241 -27.98 6.76 3.60
C PHE A 241 -26.86 7.12 2.61
N LYS A 242 -26.05 6.14 2.22
CA LYS A 242 -25.15 6.24 1.06
C LYS A 242 -25.96 6.10 -0.22
N VAL A 243 -26.30 7.23 -0.84
CA VAL A 243 -27.17 7.25 -2.03
C VAL A 243 -26.41 7.56 -3.30
N TRP A 244 -26.62 6.69 -4.30
CA TRP A 244 -26.15 6.89 -5.67
C TRP A 244 -27.32 6.83 -6.66
N GLY A 245 -27.15 7.34 -7.87
CA GLY A 245 -28.17 7.30 -8.91
C GLY A 245 -27.60 7.74 -10.24
N ASN A 246 -28.12 7.21 -11.34
CA ASN A 246 -27.74 7.66 -12.68
C ASN A 246 -28.83 8.59 -13.23
N LEU A 247 -28.60 9.89 -13.11
CA LEU A 247 -29.56 10.91 -13.55
C LEU A 247 -29.51 11.19 -15.05
N VAL A 248 -28.53 10.65 -15.77
CA VAL A 248 -28.34 10.88 -17.22
C VAL A 248 -29.11 9.87 -18.06
N LYS A 249 -29.14 8.60 -17.64
CA LYS A 249 -29.82 7.55 -18.40
C LYS A 249 -31.32 7.64 -18.22
N GLU A 250 -32.07 7.72 -19.31
CA GLU A 250 -33.54 7.80 -19.27
C GLU A 250 -34.21 6.44 -19.08
N SER A 251 -33.62 5.36 -19.61
CA SER A 251 -34.25 4.04 -19.52
C SER A 251 -34.06 3.40 -18.14
N LEU A 252 -35.18 2.99 -17.51
CA LEU A 252 -35.16 2.27 -16.23
C LEU A 252 -34.30 1.01 -16.31
N SER A 253 -34.40 0.25 -17.40
CA SER A 253 -33.59 -0.97 -17.60
C SER A 253 -32.09 -0.67 -17.55
N ALA A 254 -31.62 0.42 -18.18
CA ALA A 254 -30.20 0.76 -18.12
C ALA A 254 -29.76 1.26 -16.74
N GLN A 255 -30.62 2.00 -16.02
CA GLN A 255 -30.35 2.42 -14.65
C GLN A 255 -30.28 1.21 -13.69
N LEU A 256 -31.22 0.27 -13.79
CA LEU A 256 -31.21 -0.98 -13.00
C LEU A 256 -29.99 -1.85 -13.28
N LYS A 257 -29.49 -1.89 -14.53
CA LYS A 257 -28.21 -2.54 -14.85
C LYS A 257 -27.04 -1.90 -14.10
N VAL A 258 -27.03 -0.57 -13.96
CA VAL A 258 -25.99 0.13 -13.18
C VAL A 258 -26.13 -0.18 -11.69
N ALA A 259 -27.35 -0.13 -11.14
CA ALA A 259 -27.62 -0.51 -9.75
C ALA A 259 -27.14 -1.95 -9.45
N ASN A 260 -27.40 -2.86 -10.38
CA ASN A 260 -26.95 -4.25 -10.31
C ASN A 260 -25.41 -4.35 -10.33
N LYS A 261 -24.72 -3.60 -11.21
CA LYS A 261 -23.24 -3.57 -11.30
C LYS A 261 -22.59 -2.96 -10.05
N LEU A 262 -23.24 -2.00 -9.41
CA LEU A 262 -22.78 -1.41 -8.15
C LEU A 262 -23.06 -2.30 -6.93
N GLY A 263 -23.76 -3.41 -7.11
CA GLY A 263 -24.09 -4.33 -6.02
C GLY A 263 -25.08 -3.77 -5.00
N VAL A 264 -25.85 -2.74 -5.35
CA VAL A 264 -26.82 -2.11 -4.45
C VAL A 264 -28.03 -3.02 -4.28
N ARG A 265 -28.44 -3.25 -3.03
CA ARG A 265 -29.57 -4.12 -2.71
C ARG A 265 -30.92 -3.47 -2.97
N PHE A 266 -31.09 -2.20 -2.61
CA PHE A 266 -32.37 -1.50 -2.75
C PHE A 266 -32.29 -0.38 -3.79
N THR A 267 -33.15 -0.47 -4.80
CA THR A 267 -33.33 0.61 -5.78
C THR A 267 -34.67 1.28 -5.56
N VAL A 268 -34.65 2.58 -5.37
CA VAL A 268 -35.82 3.44 -5.30
C VAL A 268 -36.13 3.93 -6.70
N ILE A 269 -37.33 3.67 -7.22
CA ILE A 269 -37.77 4.07 -8.56
C ILE A 269 -38.77 5.21 -8.43
N PHE A 270 -38.47 6.32 -9.09
CA PHE A 270 -39.22 7.56 -9.02
C PHE A 270 -39.55 8.06 -10.42
N GLY A 271 -40.81 7.93 -10.83
CA GLY A 271 -41.31 8.41 -12.11
C GLY A 271 -42.35 9.51 -11.96
N GLN A 272 -42.91 9.92 -13.10
CA GLN A 272 -43.96 10.95 -13.13
C GLN A 272 -45.22 10.53 -12.36
N LYS A 273 -45.60 9.25 -12.42
CA LYS A 273 -46.74 8.72 -11.66
C LYS A 273 -46.49 8.80 -10.16
N GLU A 274 -45.33 8.34 -9.72
CA GLU A 274 -44.91 8.36 -8.32
C GLU A 274 -44.88 9.80 -7.77
N LEU A 275 -44.39 10.75 -8.58
CA LEU A 275 -44.39 12.17 -8.24
C LEU A 275 -45.81 12.73 -8.05
N ILE A 276 -46.76 12.40 -8.94
CA ILE A 276 -48.16 12.86 -8.86
C ILE A 276 -48.87 12.23 -7.65
N ASP A 277 -48.68 10.92 -7.46
CA ASP A 277 -49.38 10.14 -6.45
C ASP A 277 -48.77 10.35 -5.04
N GLY A 278 -47.64 11.04 -4.91
CA GLY A 278 -46.91 11.18 -3.65
C GLY A 278 -46.35 9.85 -3.14
N THR A 279 -46.08 8.93 -4.05
CA THR A 279 -45.57 7.58 -3.75
C THR A 279 -44.19 7.39 -4.33
N ILE A 280 -43.58 6.23 -4.06
CA ILE A 280 -42.32 5.81 -4.65
C ILE A 280 -42.21 4.29 -4.61
N ILE A 281 -41.51 3.70 -5.56
CA ILE A 281 -41.34 2.24 -5.60
C ILE A 281 -40.01 1.87 -4.97
N ILE A 282 -40.00 0.94 -4.02
CA ILE A 282 -38.77 0.29 -3.54
C ILE A 282 -38.69 -1.08 -4.20
N ARG A 283 -37.63 -1.28 -5.00
CA ARG A 283 -37.27 -2.55 -5.61
C ARG A 283 -36.14 -3.21 -4.84
N ASP A 284 -36.36 -4.45 -4.40
CA ASP A 284 -35.28 -5.32 -3.92
C ASP A 284 -34.59 -5.96 -5.14
N MET A 285 -33.31 -5.68 -5.30
CA MET A 285 -32.55 -6.11 -6.48
C MET A 285 -32.24 -7.61 -6.47
N ASP A 286 -32.27 -8.27 -5.30
CA ASP A 286 -32.03 -9.71 -5.16
C ASP A 286 -33.27 -10.52 -5.51
N SER A 287 -34.42 -10.16 -4.95
CA SER A 287 -35.68 -10.87 -5.22
C SER A 287 -36.42 -10.37 -6.47
N GLY A 288 -36.11 -9.16 -6.93
CA GLY A 288 -36.87 -8.49 -7.98
C GLY A 288 -38.23 -7.94 -7.52
N SER A 289 -38.60 -8.14 -6.26
CA SER A 289 -39.86 -7.65 -5.68
C SER A 289 -39.90 -6.12 -5.67
N GLN A 290 -41.10 -5.58 -5.88
CA GLN A 290 -41.36 -4.15 -5.91
C GLN A 290 -42.54 -3.83 -5.01
N GLU A 291 -42.41 -2.77 -4.22
CA GLU A 291 -43.46 -2.29 -3.34
C GLU A 291 -43.59 -0.78 -3.45
N ILE A 292 -44.84 -0.32 -3.53
CA ILE A 292 -45.17 1.11 -3.56
C ILE A 292 -45.28 1.59 -2.11
N VAL A 293 -44.52 2.62 -1.77
CA VAL A 293 -44.54 3.25 -0.44
C VAL A 293 -44.87 4.73 -0.57
N ASP A 294 -45.47 5.30 0.49
CA ASP A 294 -45.63 6.75 0.61
C ASP A 294 -44.25 7.40 0.69
N ILE A 295 -44.01 8.44 -0.13
CA ILE A 295 -42.71 9.11 -0.18
C ILE A 295 -42.31 9.73 1.16
N LYS A 296 -43.26 10.04 2.05
CA LYS A 296 -43.02 10.56 3.42
C LYS A 296 -42.54 9.48 4.38
N LYS A 297 -42.74 8.20 4.05
CA LYS A 297 -42.33 7.04 4.86
C LYS A 297 -41.08 6.36 4.31
N LEU A 298 -40.51 6.87 3.23
CA LEU A 298 -39.41 6.26 2.49
C LEU A 298 -38.20 5.93 3.37
N GLU A 299 -37.71 6.87 4.16
CA GLU A 299 -36.54 6.69 5.03
C GLU A 299 -36.79 5.59 6.07
N LYS A 300 -37.99 5.59 6.66
CA LYS A 300 -38.38 4.60 7.66
C LYS A 300 -38.45 3.20 7.05
N GLU A 301 -39.04 3.06 5.87
CA GLU A 301 -39.12 1.77 5.18
C GLU A 301 -37.75 1.29 4.68
N LEU A 302 -36.88 2.19 4.21
CA LEU A 302 -35.50 1.85 3.84
C LEU A 302 -34.68 1.38 5.04
N THR A 303 -34.74 2.10 6.17
CA THR A 303 -34.06 1.73 7.43
C THR A 303 -34.47 0.31 7.85
N LYS A 304 -35.78 0.06 7.95
CA LYS A 304 -36.33 -1.24 8.34
C LYS A 304 -35.90 -2.37 7.41
N ARG A 305 -35.78 -2.11 6.10
CA ARG A 305 -35.35 -3.12 5.11
C ARG A 305 -33.86 -3.38 5.15
N ILE A 306 -33.05 -2.34 5.35
CA ILE A 306 -31.59 -2.43 5.47
C ILE A 306 -31.19 -3.12 6.77
N GLU A 307 -31.90 -2.87 7.88
CA GLU A 307 -31.62 -3.54 9.16
C GLU A 307 -32.06 -5.02 9.19
N LYS A 308 -33.18 -5.35 8.53
CA LYS A 308 -33.67 -6.75 8.44
C LYS A 308 -32.96 -7.57 7.37
N ALA A 309 -32.22 -6.91 6.48
CA ALA A 309 -31.37 -7.58 5.53
C ALA A 309 -30.27 -8.36 6.29
N PRO A 310 -30.14 -9.70 6.12
CA PRO A 310 -29.06 -10.42 6.76
C PRO A 310 -27.73 -9.81 6.33
N SER A 311 -26.89 -9.47 7.31
CA SER A 311 -25.52 -8.95 7.16
C SER A 311 -24.56 -9.93 6.45
N GLY A 312 -25.05 -11.09 6.01
CA GLY A 312 -24.27 -12.22 5.49
C GLY A 312 -24.15 -12.31 3.96
N LYS A 313 -24.79 -11.43 3.19
CA LYS A 313 -24.34 -11.17 1.82
C LYS A 313 -23.67 -9.82 1.87
N GLY A 314 -22.34 -9.81 1.91
CA GLY A 314 -21.57 -8.60 1.67
C GLY A 314 -22.01 -7.94 0.34
N PRO A 315 -21.42 -6.79 -0.01
CA PRO A 315 -21.59 -6.20 -1.34
C PRO A 315 -21.58 -7.32 -2.37
N ARG A 316 -22.59 -7.36 -3.28
CA ARG A 316 -22.58 -8.38 -4.34
C ARG A 316 -21.18 -8.41 -4.96
N GLU A 317 -20.67 -9.60 -5.27
CA GLU A 317 -19.36 -9.84 -5.92
C GLU A 317 -19.32 -9.29 -7.37
N VAL A 318 -19.68 -8.03 -7.53
CA VAL A 318 -19.50 -7.26 -8.75
C VAL A 318 -18.47 -6.22 -8.39
N GLY A 319 -17.33 -6.28 -9.08
CA GLY A 319 -16.19 -5.38 -8.89
C GLY A 319 -16.64 -3.92 -8.93
N ALA A 320 -16.98 -3.37 -7.77
CA ALA A 320 -17.44 -1.98 -7.63
C ALA A 320 -16.35 -1.02 -8.13
N TYR A 321 -15.08 -1.44 -8.03
CA TYR A 321 -13.95 -0.76 -8.65
C TYR A 321 -14.04 -0.71 -10.18
N ASP A 322 -14.39 -1.79 -10.88
CA ASP A 322 -14.56 -1.81 -12.34
C ASP A 322 -15.81 -1.01 -12.81
N ALA A 323 -16.73 -0.70 -11.91
CA ALA A 323 -17.90 0.13 -12.21
C ALA A 323 -17.62 1.63 -12.08
N LEU A 324 -16.86 2.02 -11.04
CA LEU A 324 -16.42 3.39 -10.80
C LEU A 324 -15.26 3.78 -11.74
N ALA A 325 -14.29 2.90 -11.95
CA ALA A 325 -13.17 3.12 -12.86
C ALA A 325 -13.60 3.16 -14.34
N ALA A 326 -14.60 2.37 -14.75
CA ALA A 326 -15.10 2.38 -16.14
C ALA A 326 -15.87 3.66 -16.53
N ASN A 327 -16.17 4.56 -15.58
CA ASN A 327 -16.76 5.88 -15.87
C ASN A 327 -15.73 7.02 -15.82
N ILE A 328 -14.46 6.72 -15.55
CA ILE A 328 -13.35 7.65 -15.74
C ILE A 328 -12.84 7.37 -17.15
N GLU A 329 -13.29 8.13 -18.14
CA GLU A 329 -12.70 8.08 -19.47
C GLU A 329 -11.19 8.30 -19.36
N GLU A 330 -10.43 7.46 -20.08
CA GLU A 330 -8.98 7.55 -20.17
C GLU A 330 -8.56 8.98 -20.54
N ILE A 331 -7.80 9.63 -19.64
CA ILE A 331 -7.04 10.82 -19.99
C ILE A 331 -6.08 10.39 -21.10
N PRO A 332 -6.13 10.98 -22.31
CA PRO A 332 -5.25 10.57 -23.39
C PRO A 332 -3.79 10.71 -22.95
N GLN A 333 -3.05 9.60 -22.97
CA GLN A 333 -1.59 9.62 -22.82
C GLN A 333 -0.98 10.29 -24.05
N GLY A 334 -0.96 11.62 -24.04
CA GLY A 334 -0.39 12.45 -25.10
C GLY A 334 0.92 13.09 -24.70
N TYR A 335 1.94 12.31 -24.32
CA TYR A 335 3.35 12.73 -24.40
C TYR A 335 4.23 11.52 -24.72
N GLY A 336 4.32 11.23 -26.03
CA GLY A 336 5.26 10.27 -26.58
C GLY A 336 6.70 10.80 -26.46
N ASN A 337 7.58 9.94 -25.96
CA ASN A 337 9.02 10.06 -26.05
C ASN A 337 9.45 10.19 -27.52
N ASN A 338 9.97 11.35 -27.91
CA ASN A 338 10.84 11.47 -29.08
C ASN A 338 12.26 11.72 -28.59
N SER A 339 13.00 10.63 -28.36
CA SER A 339 14.46 10.65 -28.33
C SER A 339 14.97 9.71 -29.42
N GLN A 340 15.05 10.21 -30.65
CA GLN A 340 15.95 9.65 -31.65
C GLN A 340 17.09 10.63 -31.90
N ASN A 341 18.30 10.08 -31.72
CA ASN A 341 19.56 10.62 -32.20
C ASN A 341 19.45 11.19 -33.61
N GLN A 342 19.82 12.46 -33.79
CA GLN A 342 20.54 12.89 -34.99
C GLN A 342 21.61 13.93 -34.62
N SER A 343 22.85 13.52 -34.86
CA SER A 343 24.03 14.36 -35.03
C SER A 343 23.85 15.32 -36.21
N GLY A 344 24.18 16.59 -36.04
CA GLY A 344 24.28 17.55 -37.15
C GLY A 344 24.64 18.95 -36.66
N ALA A 345 25.88 19.34 -36.87
CA ALA A 345 26.37 20.69 -36.64
C ALA A 345 25.73 21.68 -37.63
N VAL A 346 25.22 22.82 -37.16
CA VAL A 346 25.13 24.06 -37.94
C VAL A 346 25.33 25.27 -37.01
N THR A 347 26.23 26.13 -37.45
CA THR A 347 26.75 27.38 -36.90
C THR A 347 25.77 28.55 -37.06
N THR A 348 26.13 29.71 -36.47
CA THR A 348 25.66 31.09 -36.74
C THR A 348 24.26 31.47 -36.22
N THR A 349 24.01 32.63 -35.59
CA THR A 349 24.74 33.90 -35.47
C THR A 349 24.18 34.69 -34.29
N ALA A 350 25.04 35.42 -33.59
CA ALA A 350 24.67 36.42 -32.61
C ALA A 350 24.12 37.69 -33.29
N THR A 351 23.08 38.28 -32.73
CA THR A 351 22.78 39.71 -32.93
C THR A 351 22.51 40.36 -31.59
N THR A 352 23.49 41.16 -31.18
CA THR A 352 23.49 42.05 -30.03
C THR A 352 22.60 43.26 -30.29
N THR A 353 21.76 43.64 -29.33
CA THR A 353 21.39 45.05 -29.11
C THR A 353 21.27 45.30 -27.61
N ALA A 354 22.03 46.30 -27.16
CA ALA A 354 22.14 46.83 -25.80
C ALA A 354 20.97 47.80 -25.50
N THR A 355 20.67 48.38 -24.33
CA THR A 355 21.27 48.52 -22.99
C THR A 355 20.17 49.11 -22.09
N THR A 356 20.27 48.92 -20.76
CA THR A 356 19.71 49.76 -19.64
C THR A 356 18.17 49.87 -19.53
N THR A 357 17.50 49.76 -18.37
CA THR A 357 17.80 50.17 -16.98
C THR A 357 17.01 49.30 -15.99
N THR A 358 17.56 49.17 -14.79
CA THR A 358 17.03 48.50 -13.59
C THR A 358 15.92 49.28 -12.88
N THR A 359 14.80 48.61 -12.54
CA THR A 359 13.93 48.94 -11.39
C THR A 359 13.14 47.69 -10.98
N GLU A 360 13.23 47.30 -9.70
CA GLU A 360 12.43 46.25 -9.05
C GLU A 360 10.93 46.59 -9.03
N PRO A 361 10.02 45.59 -9.01
CA PRO A 361 8.66 45.80 -8.55
C PRO A 361 8.38 45.15 -7.18
N GLU A 362 7.83 45.97 -6.29
CA GLU A 362 7.24 45.67 -4.99
C GLU A 362 6.13 44.61 -5.03
N GLN A 363 6.00 43.88 -3.91
CA GLN A 363 4.88 43.01 -3.59
C GLN A 363 3.64 43.79 -3.15
N PRO A 364 2.42 43.39 -3.54
CA PRO A 364 1.20 43.98 -2.97
C PRO A 364 0.69 43.19 -1.76
N GLU A 365 0.64 43.86 -0.60
CA GLU A 365 -0.17 43.47 0.57
C GLU A 365 -1.66 43.74 0.31
N LEU A 366 -2.54 42.84 0.77
CA LEU A 366 -3.99 43.03 0.81
C LEU A 366 -4.50 43.15 2.27
N PRO A 367 -5.53 43.98 2.53
CA PRO A 367 -5.73 44.61 3.83
C PRO A 367 -6.59 43.81 4.82
N ILE A 368 -6.26 44.02 6.09
CA ILE A 368 -6.97 43.62 7.31
C ILE A 368 -8.20 44.52 7.50
N THR A 369 -9.40 43.95 7.64
CA THR A 369 -10.58 44.67 8.15
C THR A 369 -10.91 44.22 9.57
N LYS A 370 -10.84 45.18 10.51
CA LYS A 370 -11.29 45.06 11.90
C LYS A 370 -12.81 45.24 12.02
N THR A 371 -13.34 44.51 12.99
CA THR A 371 -14.63 44.62 13.68
C THR A 371 -15.13 46.04 13.99
N ALA A 372 -16.47 46.22 13.99
CA ALA A 372 -17.16 47.15 14.87
C ALA A 372 -18.50 46.55 15.37
N LYS A 373 -18.70 46.62 16.69
CA LYS A 373 -19.93 46.30 17.43
C LYS A 373 -20.93 47.47 17.35
N ALA A 374 -22.22 47.14 17.43
CA ALA A 374 -23.17 47.73 18.37
C ALA A 374 -24.18 46.64 18.74
#